data_AF-A0A1W9MUP3-F1
#
_entry.id   AF-A0A1W9MUP3-F1
#
_cell.length_a   1.000
_cell.length_b   1.000
_cell.length_c   1.000
_cell.angle_alpha   90.00
_cell.angle_beta   90.00
_cell.angle_gamma   90.00
#
_symmetry.space_group_name_H-M   'P 1'
#
loop_
_entity.id
_entity.type
_entity.pdbx_description
1 polymer ?
#
loop_
_entity_poly.entity_id
_entity_poly.type
_entity_poly.pdbx_seq_one_letter_code
_entity_poly.pdbx_strand_id
1 'polypeptide(L)'
;MSAYKKTLMFVLCGLLFVPVFLSLTGNTCGADDYTWTGNSSDDWSDLNNWLPIGMMPSSTDKAIIPGGAPNYPRITDYRPVGELLVEENAYLLISSSTGSLQIFGTAEINGSLTLSEGSFHISTDGTCTVNGLLKLDAGIFYFGHNASMLNNATIDWSGGEIRPLSVNTFILNNSGEMNITTGGIKKLTACVLTNNGTINLSDTVEVSSSTGITGITNKNILNWIAGGFVIPPLSLPSPPFLLTNNAEINISTANPKSLSYCTFTNEFDGNVNINNAALSVSGNENSRFENKGHLMGNGTLNFIPPSPPDLAMPPFRNSGIIKPGGLDAVGKLIIKGKYEQVA
;
A
#
# COMPACT_ATOMS: atom_id res chain seq x y z
N MET A 1 -61.23 0.22 -59.00
CA MET A 1 -61.07 -0.39 -60.34
C MET A 1 -59.95 0.34 -61.06
N SER A 2 -58.88 -0.38 -61.45
CA SER A 2 -57.99 -0.06 -62.60
C SER A 2 -57.15 1.23 -62.53
N ALA A 3 -55.88 1.32 -62.92
CA ALA A 3 -54.82 0.38 -63.27
C ALA A 3 -53.53 1.22 -63.45
N TYR A 4 -52.41 0.60 -63.10
CA TYR A 4 -51.09 0.69 -63.72
C TYR A 4 -50.87 1.72 -64.85
N LYS A 5 -49.94 2.66 -64.63
CA LYS A 5 -49.10 3.26 -65.68
C LYS A 5 -47.61 3.09 -65.34
N LYS A 6 -47.01 2.04 -65.94
CA LYS A 6 -45.68 1.93 -66.59
C LYS A 6 -44.70 3.07 -66.22
N THR A 7 -43.63 2.87 -65.43
CA THR A 7 -42.34 2.18 -65.71
C THR A 7 -41.83 2.23 -67.17
N LEU A 8 -41.00 3.23 -67.46
CA LEU A 8 -39.83 3.30 -68.37
C LEU A 8 -39.39 4.78 -68.31
N MET A 9 -38.15 5.23 -68.11
CA MET A 9 -36.88 4.73 -68.64
C MET A 9 -35.73 5.50 -67.96
N PHE A 10 -34.80 4.74 -67.37
CA PHE A 10 -33.33 4.86 -67.42
C PHE A 10 -32.59 6.23 -67.33
N VAL A 11 -31.62 6.22 -66.40
CA VAL A 11 -30.23 6.72 -66.56
C VAL A 11 -30.00 8.22 -66.41
N LEU A 12 -29.33 8.60 -65.31
CA LEU A 12 -27.99 9.21 -65.28
C LEU A 12 -27.75 9.86 -63.90
N CYS A 13 -27.59 9.07 -62.82
CA CYS A 13 -27.21 9.62 -61.51
C CYS A 13 -26.40 8.63 -60.67
N GLY A 14 -25.56 7.83 -61.35
CA GLY A 14 -24.76 6.75 -60.75
C GLY A 14 -23.27 7.03 -60.69
N LEU A 15 -22.84 8.30 -60.73
CA LEU A 15 -21.43 8.70 -60.69
C LEU A 15 -21.32 10.13 -60.16
N LEU A 16 -21.24 10.28 -58.83
CA LEU A 16 -20.60 11.39 -58.07
C LEU A 16 -21.12 11.43 -56.63
N PHE A 17 -21.06 10.30 -55.94
CA PHE A 17 -20.84 10.30 -54.50
C PHE A 17 -19.77 9.23 -54.27
N VAL A 18 -18.54 9.59 -54.58
CA VAL A 18 -17.41 9.05 -53.84
C VAL A 18 -17.64 9.60 -52.43
N PRO A 19 -18.06 8.80 -51.42
CA PRO A 19 -17.75 9.22 -50.08
C PRO A 19 -16.23 9.24 -50.09
N VAL A 20 -15.68 10.44 -50.02
CA VAL A 20 -14.36 10.66 -49.50
C VAL A 20 -14.46 10.15 -48.06
N PHE A 21 -14.39 8.83 -47.89
CA PHE A 21 -13.82 8.18 -46.74
C PHE A 21 -12.34 8.55 -46.81
N LEU A 22 -12.08 9.83 -46.51
CA LEU A 22 -10.79 10.24 -46.02
C LEU A 22 -10.59 9.32 -44.81
N SER A 23 -9.65 8.42 -44.97
CA SER A 23 -9.13 7.58 -43.93
C SER A 23 -8.71 8.47 -42.77
N LEU A 24 -9.63 8.70 -41.82
CA LEU A 24 -9.31 8.77 -40.41
C LEU A 24 -8.84 7.36 -40.00
N THR A 25 -7.77 6.87 -40.63
CA THR A 25 -6.94 5.83 -40.02
C THR A 25 -6.49 6.44 -38.72
N GLY A 26 -6.99 5.87 -37.64
CA GLY A 26 -6.85 6.41 -36.31
C GLY A 26 -5.43 6.88 -36.10
N ASN A 27 -5.31 8.15 -35.71
CA ASN A 27 -4.45 8.44 -34.59
C ASN A 27 -5.01 7.59 -33.43
N THR A 28 -4.72 6.30 -33.41
CA THR A 28 -4.53 5.60 -32.15
C THR A 28 -3.56 6.51 -31.43
N CYS A 29 -4.06 7.27 -30.46
CA CYS A 29 -3.24 8.12 -29.60
C CYS A 29 -2.12 7.21 -29.09
N GLY A 30 -0.96 7.30 -29.74
CA GLY A 30 0.17 6.45 -29.41
C GLY A 30 0.61 6.87 -28.04
N ALA A 31 0.86 5.91 -27.16
CA ALA A 31 1.64 6.19 -25.98
C ALA A 31 3.03 6.63 -26.48
N ASP A 32 3.41 7.86 -26.19
CA ASP A 32 4.76 8.37 -26.47
C ASP A 32 5.61 8.38 -25.19
N ASP A 33 6.93 8.33 -25.35
CA ASP A 33 7.89 8.41 -24.24
C ASP A 33 8.40 9.85 -24.10
N TYR A 34 8.30 10.40 -22.90
CA TYR A 34 8.82 11.74 -22.56
C TYR A 34 9.91 11.63 -21.50
N THR A 35 11.09 12.15 -21.81
CA THR A 35 12.24 12.09 -20.90
C THR A 35 12.47 13.43 -20.22
N TRP A 36 12.51 13.41 -18.89
CA TRP A 36 12.89 14.57 -18.09
C TRP A 36 14.37 14.89 -18.26
N THR A 37 14.69 16.16 -18.44
CA THR A 37 16.04 16.70 -18.53
C THR A 37 16.39 17.58 -17.36
N GLY A 38 15.41 18.27 -16.76
CA GLY A 38 15.62 19.17 -15.62
C GLY A 38 16.53 20.38 -15.91
N ASN A 39 16.77 20.71 -17.18
CA ASN A 39 17.75 21.74 -17.56
C ASN A 39 17.30 23.18 -17.21
N SER A 40 15.99 23.41 -17.06
CA SER A 40 15.43 24.74 -16.80
C SER A 40 15.07 24.93 -15.32
N SER A 41 14.40 23.94 -14.72
CA SER A 41 13.91 24.03 -13.34
C SER A 41 13.55 22.63 -12.78
N ASP A 42 12.99 22.57 -11.58
CA ASP A 42 12.39 21.36 -10.99
C ASP A 42 10.87 21.27 -11.19
N ASP A 43 10.21 22.27 -11.78
CA ASP A 43 8.76 22.26 -11.99
C ASP A 43 8.38 21.28 -13.11
N TRP A 44 7.62 20.23 -12.77
CA TRP A 44 7.09 19.25 -13.73
C TRP A 44 6.43 19.90 -14.95
N SER A 45 5.82 21.07 -14.76
CA SER A 45 5.05 21.81 -15.76
C SER A 45 5.90 22.58 -16.76
N ASP A 46 7.19 22.79 -16.46
CA ASP A 46 8.07 23.54 -17.34
C ASP A 46 8.42 22.67 -18.55
N LEU A 47 7.83 23.00 -19.70
CA LEU A 47 7.97 22.27 -20.95
C LEU A 47 9.42 22.24 -21.48
N ASN A 48 10.31 23.10 -20.97
CA ASN A 48 11.73 23.07 -21.31
C ASN A 48 12.49 21.98 -20.55
N ASN A 49 11.88 21.35 -19.54
CA ASN A 49 12.44 20.23 -18.83
C ASN A 49 12.17 18.88 -19.50
N TRP A 50 11.39 18.81 -20.58
CA TRP A 50 11.01 17.55 -21.21
C TRP A 50 11.62 17.40 -22.62
N LEU A 51 11.88 16.16 -23.01
CA LEU A 51 12.14 15.76 -24.39
C LEU A 51 10.97 14.91 -24.89
N PRO A 52 10.41 15.21 -26.08
CA PRO A 52 10.71 16.36 -26.95
C PRO A 52 10.41 17.73 -26.30
N ILE A 53 11.25 18.74 -26.57
CA ILE A 53 11.12 20.09 -25.99
C ILE A 53 9.76 20.69 -26.35
N GLY A 54 9.10 21.33 -25.38
CA GLY A 54 7.83 22.02 -25.60
C GLY A 54 6.60 21.13 -25.44
N MET A 55 6.80 19.89 -25.00
CA MET A 55 5.73 18.91 -24.77
C MET A 55 5.93 18.24 -23.41
N MET A 56 4.85 17.81 -22.78
CA MET A 56 4.89 17.06 -21.51
C MET A 56 4.03 15.80 -21.64
N PRO A 57 4.36 14.73 -20.89
CA PRO A 57 3.57 13.51 -20.92
C PRO A 57 2.13 13.75 -20.46
N SER A 58 1.19 13.10 -21.15
CA SER A 58 -0.24 13.06 -20.84
C SER A 58 -0.65 11.69 -20.26
N SER A 59 -1.95 11.49 -20.00
CA SER A 59 -2.51 10.27 -19.38
C SER A 59 -2.27 8.98 -20.16
N THR A 60 -1.83 9.03 -21.41
CA THR A 60 -1.50 7.86 -22.22
C THR A 60 0.00 7.63 -22.37
N ASP A 61 0.82 8.59 -21.94
CA ASP A 61 2.24 8.65 -22.25
C ASP A 61 3.09 8.13 -21.10
N LYS A 62 4.34 7.76 -21.40
CA LYS A 62 5.31 7.35 -20.39
C LYS A 62 6.19 8.54 -20.00
N ALA A 63 6.27 8.83 -18.71
CA ALA A 63 7.24 9.76 -18.15
C ALA A 63 8.48 9.02 -17.67
N ILE A 64 9.65 9.40 -18.17
CA ILE A 64 10.96 8.82 -17.80
C ILE A 64 11.76 9.90 -17.08
N ILE A 65 12.20 9.61 -15.85
CA ILE A 65 13.06 10.48 -15.06
C ILE A 65 14.43 9.82 -14.94
N PRO A 66 15.42 10.23 -15.75
CA PRO A 66 16.73 9.61 -15.77
C PRO A 66 17.59 10.07 -14.61
N GLY A 67 18.56 9.23 -14.22
CA GLY A 67 19.61 9.63 -13.30
C GLY A 67 20.54 10.69 -13.90
N GLY A 68 21.03 11.60 -13.06
CA GLY A 68 22.02 12.63 -13.44
C GLY A 68 21.43 13.95 -13.94
N ALA A 69 20.11 14.13 -13.90
CA ALA A 69 19.49 15.41 -14.19
C ALA A 69 19.95 16.49 -13.18
N PRO A 70 20.23 17.74 -13.61
CA PRO A 70 20.66 18.81 -12.72
C PRO A 70 19.56 19.25 -11.73
N ASN A 71 18.29 19.15 -12.13
CA ASN A 71 17.12 19.38 -11.27
C ASN A 71 16.14 18.23 -11.44
N TYR A 72 15.69 17.65 -10.34
CA TYR A 72 14.71 16.55 -10.36
C TYR A 72 13.28 17.06 -10.22
N PRO A 73 12.30 16.39 -10.83
CA PRO A 73 10.93 16.88 -10.88
C PRO A 73 10.27 16.98 -9.52
N ARG A 74 9.51 18.06 -9.36
CA ARG A 74 8.63 18.38 -8.24
C ARG A 74 7.20 18.55 -8.74
N ILE A 75 6.27 17.82 -8.15
CA ILE A 75 4.83 17.88 -8.42
C ILE A 75 4.17 18.80 -7.39
N THR A 76 3.58 19.90 -7.85
CA THR A 76 2.83 20.84 -7.00
C THR A 76 1.35 20.96 -7.36
N ASP A 77 0.93 20.39 -8.48
CA ASP A 77 -0.44 20.33 -8.97
C ASP A 77 -0.78 18.94 -9.54
N TYR A 78 -1.96 18.78 -10.17
CA TYR A 78 -2.42 17.51 -10.71
C TYR A 78 -1.75 17.18 -12.05
N ARG A 79 -1.15 15.99 -12.14
CA ARG A 79 -0.42 15.48 -13.30
C ARG A 79 -0.84 14.04 -13.62
N PRO A 80 -1.54 13.81 -14.75
CA PRO A 80 -1.81 12.46 -15.22
C PRO A 80 -0.72 11.97 -16.18
N VAL A 81 -0.24 10.74 -15.98
CA VAL A 81 0.63 10.04 -16.91
C VAL A 81 0.16 8.61 -17.14
N GLY A 82 0.42 8.07 -18.33
CA GLY A 82 0.17 6.67 -18.64
C GLY A 82 1.05 5.76 -17.80
N GLU A 83 2.36 5.92 -17.93
CA GLU A 83 3.37 5.16 -17.18
C GLU A 83 4.42 6.07 -16.57
N LEU A 84 5.08 5.60 -15.51
CA LEU A 84 6.18 6.29 -14.86
C LEU A 84 7.39 5.37 -14.70
N LEU A 85 8.55 5.85 -15.11
CA LEU A 85 9.85 5.26 -14.78
C LEU A 85 10.72 6.30 -14.08
N VAL A 86 11.08 6.04 -12.82
CA VAL A 86 12.11 6.79 -12.09
C VAL A 86 13.37 5.92 -12.09
N GLU A 87 14.36 6.25 -12.90
CA GLU A 87 15.58 5.45 -13.04
C GLU A 87 16.46 5.51 -11.78
N GLU A 88 17.44 4.61 -11.69
CA GLU A 88 18.42 4.63 -10.60
C GLU A 88 19.11 5.99 -10.49
N ASN A 89 19.39 6.41 -9.25
CA ASN A 89 19.94 7.72 -8.91
C ASN A 89 19.06 8.93 -9.28
N ALA A 90 17.83 8.70 -9.79
CA ALA A 90 16.84 9.74 -9.99
C ALA A 90 15.96 9.96 -8.76
N TYR A 91 15.29 11.11 -8.73
CA TYR A 91 14.40 11.52 -7.64
C TYR A 91 13.11 12.14 -8.18
N LEU A 92 12.00 11.92 -7.49
CA LEU A 92 10.71 12.55 -7.75
C LEU A 92 10.08 12.96 -6.42
N LEU A 93 9.64 14.21 -6.33
CA LEU A 93 9.03 14.78 -5.12
C LEU A 93 7.59 15.23 -5.36
N ILE A 94 6.69 14.85 -4.47
CA ILE A 94 5.35 15.45 -4.34
C ILE A 94 5.32 16.23 -3.02
N SER A 95 5.30 17.56 -3.12
CA SER A 95 5.53 18.44 -1.96
C SER A 95 4.49 19.55 -1.79
N SER A 96 3.29 19.38 -2.32
CA SER A 96 2.18 20.28 -2.08
C SER A 96 0.92 19.47 -1.80
N SER A 97 0.07 19.93 -0.89
CA SER A 97 -1.27 19.39 -0.68
C SER A 97 -2.14 19.32 -1.94
N THR A 98 -1.86 20.15 -2.96
CA THR A 98 -2.51 20.09 -4.29
C THR A 98 -1.74 19.26 -5.32
N GLY A 99 -0.50 18.89 -5.00
CA GLY A 99 0.34 18.04 -5.84
C GLY A 99 -0.24 16.64 -5.91
N SER A 100 -0.53 16.17 -7.12
CA SER A 100 -1.11 14.86 -7.32
C SER A 100 -0.58 14.25 -8.61
N LEU A 101 0.12 13.12 -8.52
CA LEU A 101 0.56 12.37 -9.69
C LEU A 101 -0.30 11.12 -9.85
N GLN A 102 -1.04 11.05 -10.96
CA GLN A 102 -1.87 9.89 -11.29
C GLN A 102 -1.25 9.07 -12.42
N ILE A 103 -1.03 7.79 -12.14
CA ILE A 103 -0.51 6.81 -13.08
C ILE A 103 -1.69 5.95 -13.56
N PHE A 104 -1.91 5.88 -14.88
CA PHE A 104 -2.98 5.09 -15.47
C PHE A 104 -2.60 3.62 -15.69
N GLY A 105 -1.31 3.33 -15.84
CA GLY A 105 -0.74 2.00 -16.04
C GLY A 105 0.23 1.64 -14.92
N THR A 106 1.51 1.54 -15.27
CA THR A 106 2.56 1.07 -14.36
C THR A 106 3.47 2.20 -13.88
N ALA A 107 3.94 2.08 -12.63
CA ALA A 107 5.01 2.91 -12.09
C ALA A 107 6.17 2.01 -11.67
N GLU A 108 7.38 2.32 -12.12
CA GLU A 108 8.62 1.67 -11.74
C GLU A 108 9.54 2.69 -11.08
N ILE A 109 9.80 2.49 -9.79
CA ILE A 109 10.60 3.39 -8.95
C ILE A 109 11.94 2.70 -8.67
N ASN A 110 12.91 2.84 -9.58
CA ASN A 110 14.28 2.34 -9.41
C ASN A 110 15.17 3.35 -8.66
N GLY A 111 14.87 4.64 -8.79
CA GLY A 111 15.45 5.72 -7.99
C GLY A 111 14.69 5.96 -6.70
N SER A 112 14.23 7.18 -6.49
CA SER A 112 13.53 7.56 -5.27
C SER A 112 12.27 8.38 -5.53
N LEU A 113 11.18 8.03 -4.82
CA LEU A 113 9.93 8.76 -4.80
C LEU A 113 9.66 9.22 -3.37
N THR A 114 9.49 10.52 -3.16
CA THR A 114 9.11 11.09 -1.85
C THR A 114 7.75 11.76 -1.92
N LEU A 115 6.86 11.36 -1.01
CA LEU A 115 5.62 12.05 -0.71
C LEU A 115 5.79 12.81 0.61
N SER A 116 6.07 14.11 0.50
CA SER A 116 6.11 14.99 1.67
C SER A 116 4.76 15.66 1.93
N GLU A 117 3.92 15.77 0.89
CA GLU A 117 2.51 16.18 0.94
C GLU A 117 1.77 15.56 -0.28
N GLY A 118 0.52 15.96 -0.51
CA GLY A 118 -0.19 15.66 -1.76
C GLY A 118 -0.53 14.18 -1.91
N SER A 119 -0.54 13.69 -3.15
CA SER A 119 -0.89 12.31 -3.43
C SER A 119 -0.20 11.68 -4.64
N PHE A 120 -0.01 10.36 -4.57
CA PHE A 120 0.42 9.52 -5.68
C PHE A 120 -0.64 8.44 -5.92
N HIS A 121 -1.20 8.36 -7.12
CA HIS A 121 -2.32 7.49 -7.45
C HIS A 121 -1.91 6.44 -8.47
N ILE A 122 -2.13 5.17 -8.17
CA ILE A 122 -2.15 4.10 -9.16
C ILE A 122 -3.59 3.81 -9.53
N SER A 123 -3.92 3.87 -10.82
CA SER A 123 -5.28 3.62 -11.31
C SER A 123 -5.65 2.14 -11.26
N THR A 124 -6.90 1.81 -11.64
CA THR A 124 -7.41 0.45 -11.67
C THR A 124 -6.51 -0.50 -12.45
N ASP A 125 -6.27 -1.69 -11.91
CA ASP A 125 -5.38 -2.74 -12.44
C ASP A 125 -3.91 -2.31 -12.62
N GLY A 126 -3.53 -1.10 -12.19
CA GLY A 126 -2.17 -0.60 -12.25
C GLY A 126 -1.26 -1.24 -11.21
N THR A 127 0.05 -1.14 -11.45
CA THR A 127 1.07 -1.69 -10.54
C THR A 127 2.14 -0.64 -10.25
N CYS A 128 2.47 -0.45 -8.97
CA CYS A 128 3.65 0.29 -8.54
C CYS A 128 4.73 -0.69 -8.07
N THR A 129 5.87 -0.71 -8.75
CA THR A 129 7.05 -1.49 -8.34
C THR A 129 8.09 -0.56 -7.75
N VAL A 130 8.48 -0.81 -6.51
CA VAL A 130 9.53 -0.06 -5.79
C VAL A 130 10.78 -0.92 -5.75
N ASN A 131 11.76 -0.59 -6.60
CA ASN A 131 13.08 -1.21 -6.64
C ASN A 131 14.18 -0.31 -6.03
N GLY A 132 13.87 0.95 -5.74
CA GLY A 132 14.72 1.87 -4.99
C GLY A 132 14.07 2.29 -3.67
N LEU A 133 13.88 3.59 -3.45
CA LEU A 133 13.32 4.15 -2.22
C LEU A 133 11.94 4.77 -2.44
N LEU A 134 10.93 4.28 -1.73
CA LEU A 134 9.68 5.01 -1.51
C LEU A 134 9.70 5.62 -0.11
N LYS A 135 9.65 6.94 -0.03
CA LYS A 135 9.58 7.69 1.24
C LYS A 135 8.20 8.32 1.41
N LEU A 136 7.50 7.94 2.47
CA LEU A 136 6.18 8.45 2.82
C LEU A 136 6.31 9.23 4.15
N ASP A 137 6.52 10.54 4.04
CA ASP A 137 6.63 11.45 5.18
C ASP A 137 5.27 12.07 5.54
N ALA A 138 4.44 12.34 4.53
CA ALA A 138 3.02 12.66 4.67
C ALA A 138 2.29 12.31 3.36
N GLY A 139 1.18 12.99 3.07
CA GLY A 139 0.42 12.77 1.84
C GLY A 139 -0.30 11.41 1.82
N ILE A 140 -0.75 11.02 0.63
CA ILE A 140 -1.58 9.83 0.44
C ILE A 140 -1.14 9.05 -0.78
N PHE A 141 -0.87 7.77 -0.59
CA PHE A 141 -0.67 6.80 -1.66
C PHE A 141 -2.01 6.09 -1.93
N TYR A 142 -2.56 6.31 -3.11
CA TYR A 142 -3.87 5.79 -3.50
C TYR A 142 -3.77 4.64 -4.48
N PHE A 143 -4.65 3.65 -4.29
CA PHE A 143 -4.80 2.51 -5.18
C PHE A 143 -6.21 2.44 -5.78
N GLY A 144 -6.28 2.29 -7.09
CA GLY A 144 -7.49 1.91 -7.81
C GLY A 144 -7.91 0.47 -7.49
N HIS A 145 -9.01 0.04 -8.10
CA HIS A 145 -9.48 -1.34 -7.95
C HIS A 145 -8.44 -2.32 -8.50
N ASN A 146 -8.17 -3.42 -7.78
CA ASN A 146 -7.13 -4.43 -8.10
C ASN A 146 -5.71 -3.91 -8.30
N ALA A 147 -5.45 -2.64 -8.01
CA ALA A 147 -4.11 -2.11 -8.11
C ALA A 147 -3.20 -2.74 -7.04
N SER A 148 -1.91 -2.82 -7.35
CA SER A 148 -0.94 -3.45 -6.45
C SER A 148 0.33 -2.63 -6.26
N MET A 149 0.95 -2.82 -5.10
CA MET A 149 2.30 -2.35 -4.81
C MET A 149 3.20 -3.56 -4.59
N LEU A 150 4.35 -3.56 -5.28
CA LEU A 150 5.42 -4.52 -5.10
C LEU A 150 6.63 -3.77 -4.54
N ASN A 151 6.97 -4.01 -3.28
CA ASN A 151 8.21 -3.47 -2.70
C ASN A 151 9.33 -4.51 -2.78
N ASN A 152 10.30 -4.28 -3.65
CA ASN A 152 11.50 -5.11 -3.78
C ASN A 152 12.73 -4.48 -3.09
N ALA A 153 12.62 -3.24 -2.62
CA ALA A 153 13.69 -2.51 -1.97
C ALA A 153 13.19 -1.83 -0.69
N THR A 154 13.19 -0.51 -0.57
CA THR A 154 12.90 0.16 0.72
C THR A 154 11.64 1.02 0.65
N ILE A 155 10.75 0.80 1.62
CA ILE A 155 9.70 1.75 2.00
C ILE A 155 10.06 2.36 3.35
N ASP A 156 10.31 3.67 3.37
CA ASP A 156 10.46 4.44 4.60
C ASP A 156 9.16 5.18 4.89
N TRP A 157 8.44 4.72 5.91
CA TRP A 157 7.12 5.22 6.28
C TRP A 157 7.15 5.93 7.63
N SER A 158 7.27 7.26 7.58
CA SER A 158 7.31 8.10 8.77
C SER A 158 5.97 8.84 9.03
N GLY A 159 5.13 9.02 8.01
CA GLY A 159 3.77 9.58 8.11
C GLY A 159 2.95 9.32 6.86
N GLY A 160 1.73 9.86 6.77
CA GLY A 160 0.85 9.72 5.59
C GLY A 160 -0.03 8.47 5.58
N GLU A 161 -0.79 8.30 4.51
CA GLU A 161 -1.78 7.24 4.38
C GLU A 161 -1.55 6.40 3.11
N ILE A 162 -1.75 5.08 3.23
CA ILE A 162 -1.84 4.15 2.10
C ILE A 162 -3.26 3.59 2.10
N ARG A 163 -4.02 3.89 1.03
CA ARG A 163 -5.44 3.53 0.96
C ARG A 163 -5.95 3.28 -0.46
N PRO A 164 -7.07 2.57 -0.63
CA PRO A 164 -7.78 2.54 -1.90
C PRO A 164 -8.51 3.89 -2.18
N LEU A 165 -8.85 4.15 -3.45
CA LEU A 165 -9.70 5.28 -3.87
C LEU A 165 -11.18 5.10 -3.52
N SER A 166 -11.63 3.86 -3.41
CA SER A 166 -13.01 3.48 -3.10
C SER A 166 -12.99 2.33 -2.09
N VAL A 167 -14.13 1.77 -1.73
CA VAL A 167 -14.27 0.69 -0.71
C VAL A 167 -13.62 -0.66 -1.09
N ASN A 168 -12.69 -0.67 -2.03
CA ASN A 168 -12.01 -1.86 -2.52
C ASN A 168 -10.78 -2.20 -1.68
N THR A 169 -10.32 -3.43 -1.80
CA THR A 169 -9.00 -3.82 -1.29
C THR A 169 -7.92 -3.58 -2.33
N PHE A 170 -6.70 -3.32 -1.86
CA PHE A 170 -5.49 -3.32 -2.69
C PHE A 170 -4.46 -4.30 -2.11
N ILE A 171 -3.49 -4.69 -2.93
CA ILE A 171 -2.45 -5.65 -2.54
C ILE A 171 -1.13 -4.91 -2.35
N LEU A 172 -0.49 -5.13 -1.20
CA LEU A 172 0.89 -4.72 -0.95
C LEU A 172 1.75 -5.95 -0.70
N ASN A 173 2.66 -6.26 -1.62
CA ASN A 173 3.63 -7.33 -1.46
C ASN A 173 4.99 -6.74 -1.08
N ASN A 174 5.41 -6.97 0.15
CA ASN A 174 6.71 -6.54 0.64
C ASN A 174 7.73 -7.68 0.52
N SER A 175 8.65 -7.61 -0.43
CA SER A 175 9.81 -8.49 -0.57
C SER A 175 11.11 -7.85 -0.09
N GLY A 176 11.14 -6.52 0.02
CA GLY A 176 12.25 -5.75 0.56
C GLY A 176 12.08 -5.37 2.04
N GLU A 177 12.50 -4.18 2.41
CA GLU A 177 12.42 -3.63 3.75
C GLU A 177 11.34 -2.53 3.84
N MET A 178 10.53 -2.59 4.91
CA MET A 178 9.58 -1.55 5.25
C MET A 178 9.89 -1.03 6.66
N ASN A 179 10.34 0.22 6.73
CA ASN A 179 10.69 0.92 7.95
C ASN A 179 9.55 1.81 8.39
N ILE A 180 8.84 1.43 9.44
CA ILE A 180 7.74 2.20 10.02
C ILE A 180 8.28 2.95 11.23
N THR A 181 8.60 4.22 11.03
CA THR A 181 9.34 5.02 12.02
C THR A 181 8.46 6.09 12.65
N THR A 182 8.97 6.65 13.75
CA THR A 182 8.36 7.80 14.42
C THR A 182 8.22 8.98 13.46
N GLY A 183 7.09 9.68 13.52
CA GLY A 183 6.82 10.83 12.65
C GLY A 183 5.34 11.21 12.66
N GLY A 184 4.80 11.54 11.48
CA GLY A 184 3.38 11.81 11.30
C GLY A 184 2.47 10.60 11.52
N ILE A 185 1.16 10.80 11.41
CA ILE A 185 0.17 9.73 11.50
C ILE A 185 0.33 8.79 10.31
N LYS A 186 0.40 7.48 10.56
CA LYS A 186 0.52 6.43 9.55
C LYS A 186 -0.79 5.66 9.46
N LYS A 187 -1.40 5.58 8.28
CA LYS A 187 -2.68 4.88 8.08
C LYS A 187 -2.58 3.83 6.99
N LEU A 188 -3.01 2.60 7.29
CA LEU A 188 -3.16 1.52 6.32
C LEU A 188 -4.64 1.12 6.23
N THR A 189 -5.28 1.51 5.14
CA THR A 189 -6.72 1.30 4.96
C THR A 189 -6.96 0.22 3.92
N ALA A 190 -7.76 -0.80 4.26
CA ALA A 190 -8.23 -1.82 3.33
C ALA A 190 -7.15 -2.59 2.55
N CYS A 191 -6.01 -2.82 3.18
CA CYS A 191 -4.87 -3.47 2.53
C CYS A 191 -4.88 -4.99 2.77
N VAL A 192 -4.50 -5.75 1.75
CA VAL A 192 -3.96 -7.11 1.88
C VAL A 192 -2.44 -7.01 1.79
N LEU A 193 -1.77 -6.99 2.94
CA LEU A 193 -0.31 -6.92 2.99
C LEU A 193 0.28 -8.33 3.14
N THR A 194 1.16 -8.72 2.23
CA THR A 194 1.99 -9.92 2.37
C THR A 194 3.45 -9.51 2.58
N ASN A 195 4.02 -9.85 3.72
CA ASN A 195 5.43 -9.60 4.02
C ASN A 195 6.29 -10.84 3.77
N ASN A 196 7.03 -10.86 2.67
CA ASN A 196 8.09 -11.82 2.37
C ASN A 196 9.49 -11.26 2.72
N GLY A 197 9.62 -9.97 3.00
CA GLY A 197 10.85 -9.30 3.41
C GLY A 197 10.88 -8.97 4.90
N THR A 198 11.34 -7.76 5.24
CA THR A 198 11.44 -7.29 6.63
C THR A 198 10.49 -6.12 6.88
N ILE A 199 9.75 -6.15 7.99
CA ILE A 199 9.04 -4.99 8.54
C ILE A 199 9.70 -4.58 9.86
N ASN A 200 10.16 -3.34 9.95
CA ASN A 200 10.67 -2.74 11.19
C ASN A 200 9.63 -1.76 11.74
N LEU A 201 8.91 -2.16 12.78
CA LEU A 201 7.83 -1.39 13.40
C LEU A 201 8.32 -0.67 14.66
N SER A 202 8.55 0.64 14.54
CA SER A 202 9.02 1.51 15.62
C SER A 202 8.01 2.59 16.02
N ASP A 203 6.80 2.57 15.46
CA ASP A 203 5.72 3.48 15.78
C ASP A 203 4.34 2.84 15.49
N THR A 204 3.26 3.58 15.69
CA THR A 204 1.88 3.10 15.50
C THR A 204 1.40 3.30 14.06
N VAL A 205 0.73 2.28 13.53
CA VAL A 205 -0.04 2.33 12.29
C VAL A 205 -1.51 2.18 12.63
N GLU A 206 -2.31 3.16 12.24
CA GLU A 206 -3.76 3.03 12.25
C GLU A 206 -4.17 2.11 11.10
N VAL A 207 -4.82 0.99 11.42
CA VAL A 207 -5.27 0.03 10.42
C VAL A 207 -6.79 0.00 10.36
N SER A 208 -7.34 -0.18 9.17
CA SER A 208 -8.79 -0.35 8.99
C SER A 208 -9.12 -1.33 7.87
N SER A 209 -10.31 -1.94 7.96
CA SER A 209 -10.86 -2.84 6.93
C SER A 209 -12.03 -2.17 6.21
N SER A 210 -12.23 -2.43 4.91
CA SER A 210 -13.32 -1.83 4.12
C SER A 210 -14.22 -2.85 3.42
N THR A 211 -14.52 -3.98 4.09
CA THR A 211 -15.17 -5.21 3.55
C THR A 211 -14.16 -6.22 2.98
N GLY A 212 -14.31 -7.50 3.34
CA GLY A 212 -13.44 -8.59 2.90
C GLY A 212 -12.26 -8.93 3.82
N ILE A 213 -11.33 -9.75 3.31
CA ILE A 213 -10.10 -10.16 4.00
C ILE A 213 -9.10 -9.02 3.85
N THR A 214 -8.99 -8.17 4.86
CA THR A 214 -7.90 -7.18 4.96
C THR A 214 -7.06 -7.54 6.16
N GLY A 215 -5.75 -7.35 6.04
CA GLY A 215 -4.83 -7.83 7.04
C GLY A 215 -3.39 -7.89 6.56
N ILE A 216 -2.54 -8.27 7.49
CA ILE A 216 -1.11 -8.49 7.27
C ILE A 216 -0.84 -9.97 7.43
N THR A 217 -0.20 -10.58 6.43
CA THR A 217 0.40 -11.90 6.54
C THR A 217 1.91 -11.77 6.57
N ASN A 218 2.52 -12.01 7.72
CA ASN A 218 3.96 -12.08 7.88
C ASN A 218 4.49 -13.46 7.48
N LYS A 219 5.30 -13.54 6.43
CA LYS A 219 5.96 -14.76 5.93
C LYS A 219 7.49 -14.73 6.08
N ASN A 220 8.03 -13.66 6.66
CA ASN A 220 9.46 -13.56 6.97
C ASN A 220 9.66 -12.82 8.30
N ILE A 221 10.34 -11.66 8.37
CA ILE A 221 10.68 -11.03 9.64
C ILE A 221 9.83 -9.78 9.90
N LEU A 222 9.27 -9.70 11.11
CA LEU A 222 8.69 -8.48 11.67
C LEU A 222 9.40 -8.13 12.99
N ASN A 223 10.17 -7.06 12.97
CA ASN A 223 10.84 -6.50 14.14
C ASN A 223 9.94 -5.44 14.79
N TRP A 224 9.40 -5.74 15.96
CA TRP A 224 8.49 -4.88 16.69
C TRP A 224 9.19 -4.19 17.87
N ILE A 225 9.62 -2.95 17.62
CA ILE A 225 10.41 -2.14 18.53
C ILE A 225 9.50 -1.23 19.38
N ALA A 226 8.48 -0.62 18.80
CA ALA A 226 7.53 0.23 19.52
C ALA A 226 6.21 0.38 18.74
N GLY A 227 5.19 0.96 19.38
CA GLY A 227 3.90 1.25 18.74
C GLY A 227 3.12 -0.02 18.41
N GLY A 228 2.41 -0.05 17.29
CA GLY A 228 1.61 -1.21 16.95
C GLY A 228 0.60 -1.02 15.84
N PHE A 229 -0.18 -2.07 15.60
CA PHE A 229 -1.34 -2.02 14.71
C PHE A 229 -2.59 -1.75 15.54
N VAL A 230 -3.19 -0.60 15.30
CA VAL A 230 -4.32 -0.10 16.10
C VAL A 230 -5.47 0.21 15.19
N ILE A 231 -6.63 -0.39 15.43
CA ILE A 231 -7.87 0.07 14.80
C ILE A 231 -8.46 1.20 15.66
N PRO A 232 -8.78 2.37 15.08
CA PRO A 232 -9.41 3.46 15.82
C PRO A 232 -10.75 3.04 16.46
N PRO A 233 -11.07 3.46 17.70
CA PRO A 233 -12.27 3.01 18.41
C PRO A 233 -13.59 3.34 17.72
N LEU A 234 -13.64 4.43 16.95
CA LEU A 234 -14.84 4.90 16.25
C LEU A 234 -15.15 4.10 14.98
N SER A 235 -14.24 3.24 14.54
CA SER A 235 -14.35 2.43 13.34
C SER A 235 -14.24 0.95 13.73
N LEU A 236 -15.18 0.43 14.53
CA LEU A 236 -15.24 -1.00 14.85
C LEU A 236 -15.60 -1.77 13.57
N PRO A 237 -14.63 -2.35 12.86
CA PRO A 237 -14.90 -2.94 11.57
C PRO A 237 -15.46 -4.34 11.79
N SER A 238 -16.45 -4.70 10.98
CA SER A 238 -16.85 -6.07 10.78
C SER A 238 -16.57 -6.39 9.31
N PRO A 239 -15.59 -7.25 8.99
CA PRO A 239 -14.79 -8.13 9.87
C PRO A 239 -13.58 -7.44 10.55
N PRO A 240 -13.03 -8.02 11.63
CA PRO A 240 -11.84 -7.51 12.31
C PRO A 240 -10.60 -7.56 11.40
N PHE A 241 -9.64 -6.65 11.64
CA PHE A 241 -8.34 -6.69 10.97
C PHE A 241 -7.57 -7.95 11.37
N LEU A 242 -6.99 -8.63 10.38
CA LEU A 242 -6.24 -9.86 10.59
C LEU A 242 -4.73 -9.60 10.58
N LEU A 243 -4.02 -10.10 11.58
CA LEU A 243 -2.56 -10.20 11.56
C LEU A 243 -2.19 -11.67 11.72
N THR A 244 -1.69 -12.27 10.64
CA THR A 244 -1.25 -13.67 10.60
C THR A 244 0.27 -13.73 10.54
N ASN A 245 0.88 -14.52 11.42
CA ASN A 245 2.31 -14.79 11.44
C ASN A 245 2.60 -16.23 11.03
N ASN A 246 3.35 -16.39 9.95
CA ASN A 246 3.83 -17.68 9.42
C ASN A 246 5.36 -17.81 9.51
N ALA A 247 6.04 -16.86 10.14
CA ALA A 247 7.49 -16.82 10.25
C ALA A 247 7.90 -16.12 11.56
N GLU A 248 8.73 -15.09 11.55
CA GLU A 248 9.33 -14.54 12.77
C GLU A 248 8.78 -13.17 13.16
N ILE A 249 8.33 -13.03 14.41
CA ILE A 249 8.01 -11.77 15.07
C ILE A 249 8.95 -11.58 16.26
N ASN A 250 9.75 -10.52 16.22
CA ASN A 250 10.68 -10.13 17.29
C ASN A 250 10.17 -8.90 18.04
N ILE A 251 9.62 -9.09 19.23
CA ILE A 251 9.15 -8.01 20.09
C ILE A 251 10.24 -7.68 21.11
N SER A 252 10.82 -6.49 21.00
CA SER A 252 11.97 -6.07 21.79
C SER A 252 11.80 -4.68 22.38
N THR A 253 12.61 -4.33 23.38
CA THR A 253 12.59 -3.06 24.12
C THR A 253 11.39 -2.87 25.05
N ALA A 254 11.53 -1.96 26.03
CA ALA A 254 10.50 -1.65 27.01
C ALA A 254 9.36 -0.76 26.50
N ASN A 255 9.48 -0.20 25.28
CA ASN A 255 8.46 0.70 24.74
C ASN A 255 7.09 -0.01 24.64
N PRO A 256 5.97 0.69 24.78
CA PRO A 256 4.65 0.06 24.63
C PRO A 256 4.50 -0.57 23.24
N LYS A 257 4.00 -1.82 23.20
CA LYS A 257 3.51 -2.45 21.98
C LYS A 257 2.04 -2.82 22.13
N SER A 258 1.23 -2.60 21.09
CA SER A 258 -0.21 -2.87 21.15
C SER A 258 -0.79 -3.51 19.90
N LEU A 259 -1.65 -4.50 20.10
CA LEU A 259 -2.66 -4.94 19.16
C LEU A 259 -4.02 -4.49 19.68
N SER A 260 -4.74 -3.68 18.92
CA SER A 260 -6.04 -3.15 19.34
C SER A 260 -7.11 -3.45 18.31
N TYR A 261 -8.12 -4.22 18.72
CA TYR A 261 -9.26 -4.66 17.92
C TYR A 261 -8.91 -5.59 16.74
N CYS A 262 -7.79 -6.31 16.83
CA CYS A 262 -7.31 -7.22 15.79
C CYS A 262 -7.53 -8.70 16.16
N THR A 263 -7.66 -9.55 15.13
CA THR A 263 -7.41 -10.98 15.25
C THR A 263 -5.94 -11.24 14.94
N PHE A 264 -5.18 -11.72 15.92
CA PHE A 264 -3.81 -12.16 15.75
C PHE A 264 -3.75 -13.69 15.71
N THR A 265 -3.10 -14.24 14.70
CA THR A 265 -2.89 -15.69 14.58
C THR A 265 -1.41 -15.97 14.33
N ASN A 266 -0.73 -16.65 15.26
CA ASN A 266 0.57 -17.24 15.05
C ASN A 266 0.39 -18.67 14.53
N GLU A 267 0.60 -18.90 13.23
CA GLU A 267 0.47 -20.21 12.60
C GLU A 267 1.57 -21.18 13.02
N PHE A 268 1.47 -22.44 12.61
CA PHE A 268 2.35 -23.53 13.05
C PHE A 268 3.84 -23.25 12.86
N ASP A 269 4.21 -22.65 11.74
CA ASP A 269 5.60 -22.28 11.43
C ASP A 269 6.03 -20.95 12.07
N GLY A 270 5.08 -20.25 12.69
CA GLY A 270 5.28 -18.93 13.27
C GLY A 270 5.97 -18.96 14.63
N ASN A 271 6.95 -18.08 14.80
CA ASN A 271 7.68 -17.80 16.03
C ASN A 271 7.37 -16.36 16.49
N VAL A 272 6.88 -16.21 17.72
CA VAL A 272 6.70 -14.92 18.40
C VAL A 272 7.65 -14.86 19.58
N ASN A 273 8.65 -13.99 19.52
CA ASN A 273 9.66 -13.82 20.55
C ASN A 273 9.48 -12.51 21.31
N ILE A 274 9.07 -12.59 22.58
CA ILE A 274 8.89 -11.41 23.45
C ILE A 274 10.11 -11.25 24.37
N ASN A 275 11.12 -10.51 23.93
CA ASN A 275 12.41 -10.37 24.62
C ASN A 275 12.44 -9.16 25.56
N ASN A 276 12.23 -9.40 26.86
CA ASN A 276 12.25 -8.35 27.90
C ASN A 276 11.34 -7.16 27.55
N ALA A 277 10.22 -7.46 26.91
CA ALA A 277 9.27 -6.50 26.36
C ALA A 277 7.85 -6.82 26.82
N ALA A 278 6.90 -5.93 26.52
CA ALA A 278 5.48 -6.16 26.76
C ALA A 278 4.68 -5.99 25.46
N LEU A 279 3.87 -6.98 25.13
CA LEU A 279 2.83 -6.88 24.10
C LEU A 279 1.47 -6.75 24.78
N SER A 280 0.78 -5.64 24.52
CA SER A 280 -0.59 -5.44 25.00
C SER A 280 -1.58 -5.85 23.92
N VAL A 281 -2.60 -6.63 24.29
CA VAL A 281 -3.69 -7.03 23.42
C VAL A 281 -4.97 -6.45 23.99
N SER A 282 -5.66 -5.63 23.22
CA SER A 282 -6.93 -5.01 23.61
C SER A 282 -7.96 -5.16 22.50
N GLY A 283 -9.23 -5.12 22.87
CA GLY A 283 -10.33 -5.22 21.91
C GLY A 283 -11.59 -5.81 22.52
N ASN A 284 -12.52 -6.20 21.67
CA ASN A 284 -13.81 -6.79 22.01
C ASN A 284 -13.84 -8.29 21.71
N GLU A 285 -15.04 -8.89 21.69
CA GLU A 285 -15.27 -10.30 21.38
C GLU A 285 -14.76 -10.75 19.98
N ASN A 286 -14.58 -9.82 19.05
CA ASN A 286 -14.06 -10.11 17.71
C ASN A 286 -12.53 -10.07 17.65
N SER A 287 -11.89 -9.62 18.73
CA SER A 287 -10.45 -9.54 18.87
C SER A 287 -9.95 -10.81 19.55
N ARG A 288 -8.81 -11.35 19.13
CA ARG A 288 -8.27 -12.59 19.73
C ARG A 288 -6.78 -12.74 19.46
N PHE A 289 -6.11 -13.50 20.33
CA PHE A 289 -4.73 -13.94 20.12
C PHE A 289 -4.71 -15.46 20.06
N GLU A 290 -4.42 -16.02 18.89
CA GLU A 290 -4.31 -17.46 18.66
C GLU A 290 -2.84 -17.84 18.44
N ASN A 291 -2.32 -18.76 19.26
CA ASN A 291 -0.99 -19.33 19.10
C ASN A 291 -1.08 -20.81 18.71
N LYS A 292 -0.65 -21.13 17.50
CA LYS A 292 -0.47 -22.50 16.97
C LYS A 292 1.01 -22.87 16.80
N GLY A 293 1.89 -21.88 16.61
CA GLY A 293 3.34 -22.04 16.53
C GLY A 293 4.04 -21.88 17.89
N HIS A 294 5.17 -21.19 17.89
CA HIS A 294 5.99 -20.99 19.09
C HIS A 294 5.84 -19.58 19.68
N LEU A 295 5.51 -19.51 20.97
CA LEU A 295 5.54 -18.28 21.77
C LEU A 295 6.69 -18.36 22.77
N MET A 296 7.68 -17.47 22.64
CA MET A 296 8.97 -17.56 23.31
C MET A 296 9.38 -16.24 23.99
N GLY A 297 10.47 -16.30 24.77
CA GLY A 297 11.14 -15.13 25.35
C GLY A 297 10.90 -14.94 26.84
N ASN A 298 11.22 -13.74 27.34
CA ASN A 298 11.20 -13.36 28.76
C ASN A 298 10.26 -12.17 29.07
N GLY A 299 9.33 -11.91 28.17
CA GLY A 299 8.46 -10.74 28.22
C GLY A 299 7.11 -10.95 28.90
N THR A 300 6.21 -10.01 28.65
CA THR A 300 4.84 -10.02 29.12
C THR A 300 3.86 -9.95 27.95
N LEU A 301 2.86 -10.82 27.94
CA LEU A 301 1.66 -10.69 27.12
C LEU A 301 0.52 -10.19 28.02
N ASN A 302 0.03 -8.99 27.76
CA ASN A 302 -0.91 -8.28 28.62
C ASN A 302 -2.26 -8.08 27.94
N PHE A 303 -3.30 -8.78 28.38
CA PHE A 303 -4.66 -8.59 27.88
C PHE A 303 -5.35 -7.47 28.65
N ILE A 304 -5.67 -6.38 27.94
CA ILE A 304 -6.29 -5.18 28.49
C ILE A 304 -7.80 -5.24 28.22
N PRO A 305 -8.65 -5.06 29.26
CA PRO A 305 -10.09 -5.00 29.07
C PRO A 305 -10.51 -3.89 28.09
N PRO A 306 -11.53 -4.12 27.26
CA PRO A 306 -12.12 -3.06 26.45
C PRO A 306 -12.67 -1.92 27.31
N SER A 307 -12.75 -0.73 26.71
CA SER A 307 -13.52 0.40 27.23
C SER A 307 -14.69 0.65 26.26
N PRO A 308 -15.96 0.52 26.69
CA PRO A 308 -16.44 0.27 28.05
C PRO A 308 -16.20 -1.17 28.55
N PRO A 309 -16.14 -1.39 29.88
CA PRO A 309 -15.74 -2.66 30.51
C PRO A 309 -16.74 -3.81 30.33
N ASP A 310 -17.92 -3.54 29.76
CA ASP A 310 -18.99 -4.52 29.58
C ASP A 310 -18.79 -5.41 28.33
N LEU A 311 -17.81 -5.08 27.48
CA LEU A 311 -17.46 -5.90 26.32
C LEU A 311 -16.61 -7.11 26.75
N ALA A 312 -16.83 -8.25 26.10
CA ALA A 312 -16.06 -9.45 26.39
C ALA A 312 -14.58 -9.22 26.05
N MET A 313 -13.70 -9.74 26.91
CA MET A 313 -12.26 -9.65 26.69
C MET A 313 -11.80 -10.53 25.52
N PRO A 314 -10.75 -10.12 24.79
CA PRO A 314 -10.16 -10.95 23.74
C PRO A 314 -9.63 -12.28 24.31
N PRO A 315 -10.02 -13.45 23.78
CA PRO A 315 -9.50 -14.73 24.23
C PRO A 315 -8.04 -14.94 23.80
N PHE A 316 -7.29 -15.68 24.61
CA PHE A 316 -5.97 -16.23 24.28
C PHE A 316 -6.10 -17.73 24.04
N ARG A 317 -6.04 -18.17 22.79
CA ARG A 317 -6.10 -19.58 22.43
C ARG A 317 -4.70 -20.09 22.15
N ASN A 318 -4.29 -21.17 22.81
CA ASN A 318 -2.98 -21.77 22.59
C ASN A 318 -3.10 -23.25 22.27
N SER A 319 -2.84 -23.61 21.03
CA SER A 319 -2.62 -24.99 20.57
C SER A 319 -1.14 -25.26 20.20
N GLY A 320 -0.29 -24.23 20.28
CA GLY A 320 1.14 -24.32 20.01
C GLY A 320 2.02 -24.49 21.25
N ILE A 321 3.32 -24.21 21.09
CA ILE A 321 4.34 -24.34 22.13
C ILE A 321 4.56 -22.98 22.81
N ILE A 322 4.58 -22.97 24.15
CA ILE A 322 5.03 -21.83 24.96
C ILE A 322 6.38 -22.19 25.58
N LYS A 323 7.44 -21.45 25.26
CA LYS A 323 8.80 -21.74 25.72
C LYS A 323 9.48 -20.50 26.33
N PRO A 324 9.23 -20.25 27.64
CA PRO A 324 9.89 -19.16 28.36
C PRO A 324 11.42 -19.27 28.30
N GLY A 325 12.11 -18.16 28.04
CA GLY A 325 13.57 -18.11 27.93
C GLY A 325 14.14 -18.30 26.53
N GLY A 326 13.34 -18.81 25.58
CA GLY A 326 13.79 -19.09 24.20
C GLY A 326 14.13 -20.55 23.99
N LEU A 327 14.83 -20.87 22.89
CA LEU A 327 15.08 -22.27 22.50
C LEU A 327 16.03 -23.01 23.47
N ASP A 328 17.00 -22.31 24.06
CA ASP A 328 18.08 -22.97 24.80
C ASP A 328 18.26 -22.43 26.24
N ALA A 329 17.31 -21.66 26.74
CA ALA A 329 17.40 -21.06 28.07
C ALA A 329 16.13 -21.22 28.88
N VAL A 330 16.30 -21.33 30.20
CA VAL A 330 15.21 -21.22 31.17
C VAL A 330 14.84 -19.75 31.29
N GLY A 331 13.55 -19.44 31.26
CA GLY A 331 13.08 -18.08 31.40
C GLY A 331 11.69 -17.96 31.98
N LYS A 332 11.15 -16.75 31.89
CA LYS A 332 9.82 -16.42 32.44
C LYS A 332 9.03 -15.59 31.42
N LEU A 333 7.95 -16.17 30.93
CA LEU A 333 6.93 -15.46 30.14
C LEU A 333 5.73 -15.20 31.05
N ILE A 334 5.24 -13.96 31.07
CA ILE A 334 4.12 -13.56 31.92
C ILE A 334 2.90 -13.32 31.04
N ILE A 335 1.79 -14.01 31.31
CA ILE A 335 0.50 -13.74 30.68
C ILE A 335 -0.42 -13.10 31.72
N LYS A 336 -0.91 -11.89 31.45
CA LYS A 336 -1.77 -11.11 32.36
C LYS A 336 -3.14 -10.85 31.76
N GLY A 337 -4.15 -10.70 32.61
CA GLY A 337 -5.55 -10.45 32.23
C GLY A 337 -6.42 -11.71 32.36
N LYS A 338 -7.72 -11.58 32.11
CA LYS A 338 -8.61 -12.74 32.00
C LYS A 338 -8.42 -13.36 30.62
N TYR A 339 -7.97 -14.60 30.55
CA TYR A 339 -7.89 -15.33 29.30
C TYR A 339 -8.58 -16.69 29.43
N GLU A 340 -9.08 -17.19 28.31
CA GLU A 340 -9.66 -18.53 28.19
C GLU A 340 -8.68 -19.43 27.45
N GLN A 341 -7.98 -20.31 28.17
CA GLN A 341 -7.18 -21.35 27.55
C GLN A 341 -8.09 -22.49 27.09
N VAL A 342 -8.25 -22.61 25.78
CA VAL A 342 -8.98 -23.74 25.15
C VAL A 342 -7.99 -24.88 24.92
N ALA A 343 -8.34 -26.08 25.38
CA ALA A 343 -7.54 -27.30 25.25
C ALA A 343 -7.55 -27.88 23.82
#